data_AF-A0A419W6R3-F1
#
_entry.id   AF-A0A419W6R3-F1
#
_cell.length_a   1.000
_cell.length_b   1.000
_cell.length_c   1.000
_cell.angle_alpha   90.00
_cell.angle_beta   90.00
_cell.angle_gamma   90.00
#
_symmetry.space_group_name_H-M   'P 1'
#
loop_
_entity.id
_entity.type
_entity.pdbx_description
1 polymer ?
#
loop_
_entity_poly.entity_id
_entity_poly.type
_entity_poly.pdbx_seq_one_letter_code
_entity_poly.pdbx_strand_id
1 'polypeptide(L)'
;MKYQTKPTTMPGTYSKIYIQIIFAVKGRTNQISTNWQHELYSYIAGIVKNKGHKPIIVNGAKDHIHIFVGLNPSRALSDLVRDIKNNSSNFINSKGFLPGKFAWQEGYGAFSYSESQIEHVYQYILNQDKHHKTKTFKEEYIGFLSKFQVDYDERYLFEWLE
;
A
#
# COMPACT_ATOMS: atom_id res chain seq x y z
N MET A 1 51.18 4.96 -29.49
CA MET A 1 50.46 3.85 -28.81
C MET A 1 49.29 4.43 -28.04
N LYS A 2 48.04 4.19 -28.45
CA LYS A 2 46.85 4.57 -27.67
C LYS A 2 46.47 3.37 -26.81
N TYR A 3 46.61 3.49 -25.49
CA TYR A 3 46.11 2.48 -24.57
C TYR A 3 44.58 2.50 -24.61
N GLN A 4 43.97 1.47 -25.23
CA GLN A 4 42.54 1.20 -25.07
C GLN A 4 42.35 0.55 -23.70
N THR A 5 41.87 1.31 -22.72
CA THR A 5 41.37 0.75 -21.46
C THR A 5 40.14 -0.10 -21.79
N LYS A 6 40.22 -1.41 -21.55
CA LYS A 6 39.03 -2.29 -21.58
C LYS A 6 37.95 -1.67 -20.68
N PRO A 7 36.70 -1.50 -21.13
CA PRO A 7 35.64 -1.05 -20.25
C PRO A 7 35.50 -2.05 -19.11
N THR A 8 35.71 -1.58 -17.88
CA THR A 8 35.45 -2.35 -16.66
C THR A 8 33.96 -2.67 -16.61
N THR A 9 33.62 -3.95 -16.80
CA THR A 9 32.25 -4.43 -16.68
C THR A 9 31.81 -4.30 -15.23
N MET A 10 30.91 -3.35 -14.93
CA MET A 10 30.28 -3.26 -13.63
C MET A 10 29.16 -4.31 -13.53
N PRO A 11 29.09 -5.11 -12.45
CA PRO A 11 27.94 -5.94 -12.17
C PRO A 11 26.64 -5.11 -12.08
N GLY A 12 25.55 -5.61 -12.68
CA GLY A 12 24.24 -4.99 -12.62
C GLY A 12 23.46 -5.32 -11.35
N THR A 13 22.42 -4.53 -11.04
CA THR A 13 21.45 -4.84 -9.99
C THR A 13 20.20 -5.47 -10.60
N TYR A 14 19.86 -6.69 -10.18
CA TYR A 14 18.67 -7.42 -10.64
C TYR A 14 17.81 -7.76 -9.44
N SER A 15 16.58 -7.24 -9.38
CA SER A 15 15.70 -7.42 -8.23
C SER A 15 14.24 -7.54 -8.64
N LYS A 16 13.50 -8.40 -7.92
CA LYS A 16 12.04 -8.45 -7.91
C LYS A 16 11.59 -8.51 -6.45
N ILE A 17 11.07 -7.39 -5.95
CA ILE A 17 10.68 -7.24 -4.55
C ILE A 17 9.22 -6.83 -4.53
N TYR A 18 8.34 -7.67 -3.97
CA TYR A 18 6.91 -7.42 -3.95
C TYR A 18 6.44 -7.19 -2.53
N ILE A 19 5.81 -6.05 -2.29
CA ILE A 19 5.33 -5.65 -0.98
C ILE A 19 3.85 -5.30 -1.08
N GLN A 20 3.03 -5.94 -0.24
CA GLN A 20 1.68 -5.50 0.06
C GLN A 20 1.74 -4.57 1.27
N ILE A 21 1.20 -3.37 1.11
CA ILE A 21 1.09 -2.34 2.15
C ILE A 21 -0.37 -2.26 2.55
N ILE A 22 -0.64 -2.15 3.85
CA ILE A 22 -2.00 -2.02 4.40
C ILE A 22 -2.03 -0.88 5.42
N PHE A 23 -3.00 0.03 5.33
CA PHE A 23 -3.27 1.02 6.37
C PHE A 23 -4.72 1.50 6.36
N ALA A 24 -5.15 2.06 7.48
CA ALA A 24 -6.55 2.39 7.76
C ALA A 24 -6.84 3.90 7.77
N VAL A 25 -8.10 4.26 7.52
CA VAL A 25 -8.60 5.63 7.67
C VAL A 25 -8.73 6.00 9.15
N LYS A 26 -8.49 7.27 9.49
CA LYS A 26 -8.60 7.76 10.87
C LYS A 26 -10.02 8.21 11.18
N GLY A 27 -10.70 7.50 12.07
CA GLY A 27 -12.04 7.88 12.55
C GLY A 27 -13.17 7.60 11.55
N ARG A 28 -14.40 7.50 12.09
CA ARG A 28 -15.58 7.01 11.36
C ARG A 28 -16.03 7.91 10.21
N THR A 29 -15.71 9.19 10.25
CA THR A 29 -16.10 10.18 9.22
C THR A 29 -15.22 10.15 7.98
N ASN A 30 -14.12 9.40 8.00
CA ASN A 30 -13.13 9.35 6.92
C ASN A 30 -13.26 8.10 6.04
N GLN A 31 -14.44 7.49 6.00
CA GLN A 31 -14.68 6.30 5.19
C GLN A 31 -14.52 6.57 3.69
N ILE A 32 -13.90 5.63 3.00
CA ILE A 32 -13.74 5.62 1.55
C ILE A 32 -15.10 5.30 0.93
N SER A 33 -15.64 6.25 0.16
CA SER A 33 -16.93 6.08 -0.52
C SER A 33 -16.75 5.44 -1.89
N THR A 34 -17.67 4.56 -2.26
CA THR A 34 -17.78 3.98 -3.60
C THR A 34 -17.85 5.03 -4.71
N ASN A 35 -18.33 6.24 -4.39
CA ASN A 35 -18.48 7.33 -5.35
C ASN A 35 -17.13 7.91 -5.83
N TRP A 36 -16.08 7.81 -5.02
CA TRP A 36 -14.78 8.43 -5.32
C TRP A 36 -13.58 7.50 -5.12
N GLN A 37 -13.77 6.27 -4.62
CA GLN A 37 -12.69 5.31 -4.34
C GLN A 37 -11.78 5.06 -5.55
N HIS A 38 -12.34 4.97 -6.77
CA HIS A 38 -11.56 4.71 -7.97
C HIS A 38 -10.63 5.88 -8.32
N GLU A 39 -11.04 7.12 -8.01
CA GLU A 39 -10.20 8.30 -8.20
C GLU A 39 -9.05 8.31 -7.18
N LEU A 40 -9.33 7.95 -5.92
CA LEU A 40 -8.30 7.76 -4.90
C LEU A 40 -7.29 6.68 -5.32
N TYR A 41 -7.76 5.51 -5.74
CA TYR A 41 -6.90 4.38 -6.10
C TYR A 41 -5.99 4.72 -7.29
N SER A 42 -6.55 5.38 -8.31
CA SER A 42 -5.78 5.86 -9.46
C SER A 42 -4.76 6.91 -9.07
N TYR A 43 -5.12 7.84 -8.17
CA TYR A 43 -4.20 8.86 -7.66
C TYR A 43 -3.03 8.24 -6.89
N ILE A 44 -3.30 7.25 -6.02
CA ILE A 44 -2.27 6.52 -5.28
C ILE A 44 -1.35 5.74 -6.23
N ALA A 45 -1.89 5.06 -7.25
CA ALA A 45 -1.08 4.39 -8.26
C ALA A 45 -0.15 5.37 -8.98
N GLY A 46 -0.62 6.60 -9.23
CA GLY A 46 0.18 7.71 -9.75
C GLY A 46 1.33 8.10 -8.82
N ILE A 47 1.08 8.22 -7.51
CA ILE A 47 2.14 8.49 -6.52
C ILE A 47 3.20 7.38 -6.54
N VAL A 48 2.78 6.12 -6.50
CA VAL A 48 3.68 4.95 -6.51
C VAL A 48 4.59 4.99 -7.75
N LYS A 49 4.01 5.22 -8.93
CA LYS A 49 4.74 5.35 -10.19
C LYS A 49 5.73 6.51 -10.16
N ASN A 50 5.29 7.69 -9.71
CA ASN A 50 6.12 8.91 -9.66
C ASN A 50 7.28 8.81 -8.67
N LYS A 51 7.15 7.98 -7.63
CA LYS A 51 8.22 7.69 -6.68
C LYS A 51 9.19 6.59 -7.17
N GLY A 52 9.00 6.10 -8.38
CA GLY A 52 9.89 5.14 -9.03
C GLY A 52 9.65 3.69 -8.65
N HIS A 53 8.47 3.37 -8.12
CA HIS A 53 8.02 2.01 -7.82
C HIS A 53 7.03 1.54 -8.91
N LYS A 54 6.83 0.22 -9.02
CA LYS A 54 5.84 -0.36 -9.95
C LYS A 54 4.50 -0.54 -9.22
N PRO A 55 3.44 0.22 -9.54
CA PRO A 55 2.10 -0.09 -9.03
C PRO A 55 1.60 -1.40 -9.67
N ILE A 56 1.17 -2.35 -8.85
CA ILE A 56 0.55 -3.61 -9.32
C ILE A 56 -0.96 -3.51 -9.16
N ILE A 57 -1.44 -3.21 -7.95
CA ILE A 57 -2.86 -2.93 -7.69
C ILE A 57 -3.00 -2.02 -6.46
N VAL A 58 -4.00 -1.14 -6.50
CA VAL A 58 -4.50 -0.37 -5.36
C VAL A 58 -5.99 -0.65 -5.27
N ASN A 59 -6.43 -1.18 -4.13
CA ASN A 59 -7.84 -1.41 -3.85
C ASN A 59 -8.03 -1.49 -2.33
N GLY A 60 -9.27 -1.51 -1.84
CA GLY A 60 -9.51 -1.55 -0.40
C GLY A 60 -10.98 -1.73 -0.08
N ALA A 61 -11.31 -1.38 1.15
CA ALA A 61 -12.68 -1.29 1.64
C ALA A 61 -12.95 0.13 2.16
N LYS A 62 -14.10 0.32 2.80
CA LYS A 62 -14.50 1.63 3.35
C LYS A 62 -13.54 2.18 4.42
N ASP A 63 -12.83 1.32 5.14
CA ASP A 63 -12.07 1.66 6.34
C ASP A 63 -10.54 1.48 6.19
N HIS A 64 -10.07 0.84 5.13
CA HIS A 64 -8.64 0.61 4.89
C HIS A 64 -8.34 0.38 3.41
N ILE A 65 -7.06 0.42 3.07
CA ILE A 65 -6.56 0.19 1.71
C ILE A 65 -5.44 -0.83 1.69
N HIS A 66 -5.39 -1.60 0.60
CA HIS A 66 -4.25 -2.43 0.21
C HIS A 66 -3.56 -1.85 -1.03
N ILE A 67 -2.24 -1.83 -0.99
CA ILE A 67 -1.41 -1.36 -2.09
C ILE A 67 -0.35 -2.42 -2.35
N PHE A 68 -0.39 -3.04 -3.53
CA PHE A 68 0.62 -4.02 -3.92
C PHE A 68 1.57 -3.42 -4.93
N VAL A 69 2.87 -3.47 -4.63
CA VAL A 69 3.90 -2.81 -5.42
C VAL A 69 5.06 -3.73 -5.74
N GLY A 70 5.65 -3.54 -6.92
CA GLY A 70 7.04 -3.89 -7.17
C GLY A 70 7.92 -2.77 -6.62
N LEU A 71 8.60 -3.05 -5.51
CA LEU A 71 9.44 -2.08 -4.81
C LEU A 71 10.76 -1.87 -5.56
N ASN A 72 11.13 -0.60 -5.75
CA ASN A 72 12.47 -0.23 -6.18
C ASN A 72 13.42 -0.29 -4.97
N PRO A 73 14.49 -1.12 -5.02
CA PRO A 73 15.39 -1.31 -3.88
C PRO A 73 16.21 -0.07 -3.50
N SER A 74 16.27 0.95 -4.37
CA SER A 74 16.98 2.20 -4.08
C SER A 74 16.17 3.19 -3.22
N ARG A 75 14.96 2.85 -2.82
CA ARG A 75 14.01 3.72 -2.11
C ARG A 75 13.49 3.02 -0.86
N ALA A 76 13.45 3.72 0.27
CA ALA A 76 12.89 3.17 1.50
C ALA A 76 11.38 2.99 1.38
N LEU A 77 10.87 1.87 1.89
CA LEU A 77 9.43 1.60 1.94
C LEU A 77 8.68 2.64 2.77
N SER A 78 9.25 3.06 3.90
CA SER A 78 8.65 4.06 4.79
C SER A 78 8.47 5.42 4.11
N ASP A 79 9.40 5.82 3.23
CA ASP A 79 9.28 7.05 2.45
C ASP A 79 8.11 6.96 1.46
N LEU A 80 7.95 5.82 0.77
CA LEU A 80 6.82 5.58 -0.11
C LEU A 80 5.49 5.66 0.64
N VAL A 81 5.38 5.01 1.81
CA VAL A 81 4.15 5.06 2.61
C VAL A 81 3.84 6.47 3.09
N ARG A 82 4.85 7.21 3.57
CA ARG A 82 4.71 8.63 3.97
C ARG A 82 4.18 9.46 2.81
N ASP A 83 4.78 9.32 1.62
CA ASP A 83 4.39 10.05 0.43
C ASP A 83 2.95 9.70 -0.01
N ILE A 84 2.59 8.42 0.00
CA ILE A 84 1.22 7.99 -0.33
C ILE A 84 0.23 8.65 0.63
N LYS A 85 0.43 8.51 1.94
CA LYS A 85 -0.53 8.99 2.95
C LYS A 85 -0.67 10.50 2.93
N ASN A 86 0.45 11.23 2.81
CA ASN A 86 0.43 12.70 2.77
C ASN A 86 -0.24 13.24 1.51
N ASN A 87 0.19 12.77 0.33
CA ASN A 87 -0.34 13.29 -0.93
C ASN A 87 -1.80 12.90 -1.14
N SER A 88 -2.20 11.66 -0.81
CA SER A 88 -3.59 11.22 -0.93
C SER A 88 -4.52 11.95 0.05
N SER A 89 -4.08 12.22 1.28
CA SER A 89 -4.88 13.02 2.22
C SER A 89 -5.09 14.44 1.71
N ASN A 90 -4.03 15.08 1.19
CA ASN A 90 -4.14 16.42 0.60
C ASN A 90 -5.07 16.42 -0.61
N PHE A 91 -4.98 15.40 -1.46
CA PHE A 91 -5.85 15.23 -2.61
C PHE A 91 -7.33 15.12 -2.21
N ILE A 92 -7.68 14.20 -1.30
CA ILE A 92 -9.06 14.00 -0.83
C ILE A 92 -9.60 15.29 -0.21
N ASN A 93 -8.81 15.96 0.63
CA ASN A 93 -9.20 17.21 1.28
C ASN A 93 -9.39 18.34 0.25
N SER A 94 -8.51 18.45 -0.75
CA SER A 94 -8.63 19.47 -1.81
C SER A 94 -9.87 19.28 -2.69
N LYS A 95 -10.32 18.03 -2.85
CA LYS A 95 -11.51 17.69 -3.61
C LYS A 95 -12.82 17.92 -2.84
N GLY A 96 -12.74 18.10 -1.51
CA GLY A 96 -13.92 18.26 -0.67
C GLY A 96 -14.82 17.01 -0.67
N PHE A 97 -14.25 15.81 -0.83
CA PHE A 97 -15.03 14.56 -0.85
C PHE A 97 -15.73 14.25 0.47
N LEU A 98 -15.30 14.89 1.55
CA LEU A 98 -15.86 14.73 2.89
C LEU A 98 -16.09 16.12 3.51
N PRO A 99 -17.10 16.26 4.38
CA PRO A 99 -17.37 17.52 5.08
C PRO A 99 -16.28 17.88 6.10
N GLY A 100 -15.51 16.88 6.57
CA GLY A 100 -14.41 17.04 7.51
C GLY A 100 -13.04 16.81 6.87
N LYS A 101 -12.00 16.95 7.68
CA LYS A 101 -10.61 16.70 7.24
C LYS A 101 -10.31 15.20 7.22
N PHE A 102 -10.06 14.69 6.02
CA PHE A 102 -9.54 13.35 5.81
C PHE A 102 -8.14 13.18 6.38
N ALA A 103 -7.93 12.06 7.07
CA ALA A 103 -6.61 11.59 7.50
C ALA A 103 -6.57 10.06 7.53
N TRP A 104 -5.40 9.50 7.28
CA TRP A 104 -5.08 8.10 7.59
C TRP A 104 -4.67 7.96 9.07
N GLN A 105 -4.84 6.78 9.65
CA GLN A 105 -4.24 6.46 10.96
C GLN A 105 -2.72 6.45 10.87
N GLU A 106 -2.02 6.51 12.00
CA GLU A 106 -0.58 6.28 12.03
C GLU A 106 -0.25 4.79 11.81
N GLY A 107 1.00 4.48 11.46
CA GLY A 107 1.43 3.11 11.18
C GLY A 107 0.98 2.56 9.81
N TYR A 108 1.47 1.36 9.49
CA TYR A 108 1.11 0.55 8.32
C TYR A 108 1.59 -0.89 8.52
N GLY A 109 0.89 -1.84 7.90
CA GLY A 109 1.39 -3.20 7.69
C GLY A 109 2.16 -3.30 6.36
N ALA A 110 3.18 -4.15 6.32
CA ALA A 110 3.96 -4.42 5.12
C ALA A 110 4.34 -5.91 5.05
N PHE A 111 3.98 -6.57 3.96
CA PHE A 111 4.13 -8.02 3.81
C PHE A 111 4.77 -8.34 2.46
N SER A 112 5.84 -9.15 2.47
CA SER A 112 6.61 -9.49 1.27
C SER A 112 6.14 -10.78 0.60
N TYR A 113 6.22 -10.85 -0.73
CA TYR A 113 5.78 -11.99 -1.52
C TYR A 113 6.79 -12.41 -2.58
N SER A 114 6.81 -13.70 -2.93
CA SER A 114 7.57 -14.22 -4.07
C SER A 114 6.85 -13.96 -5.41
N GLU A 115 7.59 -14.01 -6.52
CA GLU A 115 7.03 -13.87 -7.88
C GLU A 115 5.84 -14.81 -8.12
N SER A 116 5.94 -16.05 -7.66
CA SER A 116 4.90 -17.07 -7.83
C SER A 116 3.57 -16.74 -7.14
N GLN A 117 3.57 -15.80 -6.19
CA GLN A 117 2.39 -15.43 -5.42
C GLN A 117 1.68 -14.17 -5.96
N ILE A 118 2.26 -13.46 -6.94
CA ILE A 118 1.73 -12.17 -7.41
C ILE A 118 0.28 -12.27 -7.83
N GLU A 119 -0.07 -13.27 -8.65
CA GLU A 119 -1.43 -13.41 -9.16
C GLU A 119 -2.42 -13.65 -8.03
N HIS A 120 -2.07 -14.51 -7.07
CA HIS A 120 -2.91 -14.78 -5.90
C HIS A 120 -3.12 -13.52 -5.06
N VAL A 121 -2.07 -12.72 -4.82
CA VAL A 121 -2.18 -11.45 -4.06
C VAL A 121 -2.98 -10.41 -4.84
N TYR A 122 -2.79 -10.32 -6.15
CA TYR A 122 -3.56 -9.43 -7.02
C TYR A 122 -5.06 -9.77 -6.95
N GLN A 123 -5.42 -11.03 -7.14
CA GLN A 123 -6.80 -11.49 -7.08
C GLN A 123 -7.42 -11.29 -5.69
N TYR A 124 -6.62 -11.50 -4.63
CA TYR A 124 -7.05 -11.22 -3.26
C TYR A 124 -7.44 -9.75 -3.09
N ILE A 125 -6.56 -8.82 -3.49
CA ILE A 125 -6.79 -7.38 -3.36
C ILE A 125 -7.92 -6.90 -4.30
N LEU A 126 -8.01 -7.45 -5.50
CA LEU A 126 -9.07 -7.13 -6.46
C LEU A 126 -10.47 -7.44 -5.90
N ASN A 127 -10.60 -8.49 -5.09
CA ASN A 127 -11.89 -8.97 -4.58
C ASN A 127 -12.20 -8.49 -3.13
N GLN A 128 -11.53 -7.43 -2.64
CA GLN A 128 -11.71 -6.94 -1.27
C GLN A 128 -13.15 -6.57 -0.91
N ASP A 129 -13.89 -5.94 -1.83
CA ASP A 129 -15.32 -5.64 -1.64
C ASP A 129 -16.16 -6.89 -1.35
N LYS A 130 -15.80 -8.06 -1.90
CA LYS A 130 -16.47 -9.32 -1.62
C LYS A 130 -15.98 -9.93 -0.30
N HIS A 131 -14.69 -9.83 0.00
CA HIS A 131 -14.07 -10.35 1.21
C HIS A 131 -14.71 -9.75 2.47
N HIS A 132 -14.93 -8.44 2.45
CA HIS A 132 -15.51 -7.71 3.59
C HIS A 132 -17.03 -7.85 3.74
N LYS A 133 -17.68 -8.72 2.95
CA LYS A 133 -19.05 -9.15 3.24
C LYS A 133 -19.12 -10.11 4.43
N THR A 134 -18.03 -10.82 4.73
CA THR A 134 -18.01 -11.87 5.76
C THR A 134 -16.84 -11.79 6.73
N LYS A 135 -15.91 -10.84 6.54
CA LYS A 135 -14.73 -10.66 7.40
C LYS A 135 -14.51 -9.19 7.72
N THR A 136 -14.24 -8.88 8.98
CA THR A 136 -13.89 -7.53 9.41
C THR A 136 -12.43 -7.19 9.07
N PHE A 137 -12.11 -5.89 8.98
CA PHE A 137 -10.72 -5.46 8.81
C PHE A 137 -9.83 -5.91 9.97
N LYS A 138 -10.34 -5.92 11.21
CA LYS A 138 -9.61 -6.41 12.39
C LYS A 138 -9.16 -7.87 12.23
N GLU A 139 -10.09 -8.75 11.90
CA GLU A 139 -9.80 -10.17 11.67
C GLU A 139 -8.85 -10.38 10.49
N GLU A 140 -8.98 -9.55 9.46
CA GLU A 140 -8.10 -9.59 8.30
C GLU A 140 -6.67 -9.20 8.66
N TYR A 141 -6.48 -8.05 9.30
CA TYR A 141 -5.17 -7.53 9.66
C TYR A 141 -4.45 -8.43 10.65
N ILE A 142 -5.14 -8.91 11.69
CA ILE A 142 -4.59 -9.90 12.63
C ILE A 142 -4.23 -11.20 11.90
N GLY A 143 -5.05 -11.62 10.94
CA GLY A 143 -4.77 -12.76 10.08
C GLY A 143 -3.48 -12.59 9.27
N PHE A 144 -3.21 -11.39 8.75
CA PHE A 144 -1.94 -11.07 8.10
C PHE A 144 -0.76 -11.14 9.06
N LEU A 145 -0.85 -10.49 10.23
CA LEU A 145 0.23 -10.52 11.22
C LEU A 145 0.57 -11.95 11.64
N SER A 146 -0.44 -12.77 11.91
CA SER A 146 -0.29 -14.19 12.23
C SER A 146 0.34 -14.98 11.08
N LYS A 147 -0.18 -14.85 9.86
CA LYS A 147 0.32 -15.55 8.67
C LYS A 147 1.78 -15.26 8.38
N PHE A 148 2.20 -14.01 8.60
CA PHE A 148 3.57 -13.56 8.36
C PHE A 148 4.47 -13.64 9.60
N GLN A 149 3.96 -14.16 10.72
CA GLN A 149 4.69 -14.28 11.98
C GLN A 149 5.32 -12.95 12.42
N VAL A 150 4.55 -11.87 12.27
CA VAL A 150 4.96 -10.55 12.75
C VAL A 150 4.64 -10.49 14.23
N ASP A 151 5.65 -10.21 15.05
CA ASP A 151 5.44 -9.91 16.47
C ASP A 151 4.75 -8.54 16.59
N TYR A 152 3.66 -8.48 17.36
CA TYR A 152 2.92 -7.25 17.61
C TYR A 152 2.36 -7.22 19.02
N ASP A 153 2.10 -6.01 19.48
CA ASP A 153 1.37 -5.75 20.72
C ASP A 153 0.00 -5.19 20.33
N GLU A 154 -1.07 -5.78 20.85
CA GLU A 154 -2.45 -5.41 20.55
C GLU A 154 -2.72 -3.92 20.83
N ARG A 155 -2.00 -3.31 21.77
CA ARG A 155 -2.13 -1.89 22.13
C ARG A 155 -1.72 -0.93 21.00
N TYR A 156 -0.93 -1.40 20.03
CA TYR A 156 -0.43 -0.59 18.91
C TYR A 156 -1.05 -1.00 17.56
N LEU A 157 -2.14 -1.77 17.57
CA LEU A 157 -2.93 -2.02 16.37
C LEU A 157 -3.79 -0.80 16.00
N PHE A 158 -4.36 -0.83 14.79
CA PHE A 158 -5.25 0.23 14.33
C PHE A 158 -6.49 0.37 15.22
N GLU A 159 -7.00 1.60 15.28
CA GLU A 159 -8.34 1.86 15.79
C GLU A 159 -9.37 1.30 14.82
N TRP A 160 -10.18 0.35 15.28
CA TRP A 160 -11.18 -0.32 14.47
C TRP A 160 -12.45 0.53 14.35
N LEU A 161 -13.03 0.61 13.15
CA LEU A 161 -14.30 1.28 12.91
C LEU A 161 -15.44 0.27 13.06
N GLU A 162 -15.89 0.01 14.29
CA GLU A 162 -17.05 -0.86 14.58
C GLU A 162 -18.39 -0.25 14.15
#